data_AF-A0A9D5R9N4-F1
#
_entry.id   AF-A0A9D5R9N4-F1
#
_cell.length_a   1.000
_cell.length_b   1.000
_cell.length_c   1.000
_cell.angle_alpha   90.00
_cell.angle_beta   90.00
_cell.angle_gamma   90.00
#
_symmetry.space_group_name_H-M   'P 1'
#
loop_
_entity.id
_entity.type
_entity.pdbx_description
1 polymer ?
#
loop_
_entity_poly.entity_id
_entity_poly.type
_entity_poly.pdbx_seq_one_letter_code
_entity_poly.pdbx_strand_id
1 'polypeptide(L)'
;MPEKSEYKLNFEIVPDGCWYNNLRNNLPKKVWDTVRTDAYSRANGKCMICGRKATRLEAHERWSYDEERAIQKLEDVIAVCHACHSVIHIGRTQLLGEEEKAEKHFCYVNKCSYADYRKALGKANEVHRRRNLVPEWGFDVSFLEKYGIKTGVSN
;
A
#
# COMPACT_ATOMS: atom_id res chain seq x y z
N MET A 1 2.78 -15.56 -12.14
CA MET A 1 1.81 -15.86 -11.05
C MET A 1 2.09 -14.87 -9.93
N PRO A 2 1.10 -14.16 -9.36
CA PRO A 2 1.40 -13.18 -8.32
C PRO A 2 1.97 -13.92 -7.11
N GLU A 3 3.17 -13.51 -6.66
CA GLU A 3 3.78 -14.06 -5.46
C GLU A 3 2.82 -13.87 -4.28
N LYS A 4 2.40 -14.98 -3.68
CA LYS A 4 1.51 -14.96 -2.52
C LYS A 4 2.30 -14.39 -1.34
N SER A 5 1.91 -13.21 -0.85
CA SER A 5 2.57 -12.57 0.30
C SER A 5 2.68 -13.53 1.48
N GLU A 6 3.91 -13.79 1.91
CA GLU A 6 4.25 -14.64 3.07
C GLU A 6 3.68 -14.07 4.38
N TYR A 7 3.43 -12.76 4.41
CA TYR A 7 2.97 -12.02 5.59
C TYR A 7 1.62 -11.35 5.39
N LYS A 8 0.89 -11.19 6.50
CA LYS A 8 -0.41 -10.50 6.53
C LYS A 8 -0.26 -8.98 6.42
N LEU A 9 0.72 -8.44 7.14
CA LEU A 9 1.14 -7.04 7.06
C LEU A 9 2.52 -7.00 6.40
N ASN A 10 2.65 -6.29 5.30
CA ASN A 10 3.88 -6.25 4.51
C ASN A 10 4.30 -4.81 4.22
N PHE A 11 5.54 -4.62 3.78
CA PHE A 11 6.06 -3.34 3.34
C PHE A 11 5.61 -3.08 1.90
N GLU A 12 4.98 -1.95 1.64
CA GLU A 12 4.57 -1.55 0.28
C GLU A 12 5.36 -0.29 -0.11
N ILE A 13 6.66 -0.48 -0.33
CA ILE A 13 7.56 0.61 -0.74
C ILE A 13 7.28 0.92 -2.22
N VAL A 14 6.73 2.12 -2.47
CA VAL A 14 6.38 2.61 -3.79
C VAL A 14 7.65 3.06 -4.52
N PRO A 15 7.89 2.64 -5.79
CA PRO A 15 8.99 3.12 -6.61
C PRO A 15 8.96 4.65 -6.72
N ASP A 16 10.14 5.27 -6.82
CA ASP A 16 10.30 6.72 -6.69
C ASP A 16 9.58 7.47 -7.83
N GLY A 17 9.63 6.92 -9.04
CA GLY A 17 8.91 7.43 -10.21
C GLY A 17 7.38 7.34 -10.09
N CYS A 18 6.85 6.54 -9.15
CA CYS A 18 5.42 6.36 -8.92
C CYS A 18 4.86 7.23 -7.78
N TRP A 19 5.68 8.00 -7.05
CA TRP A 19 5.21 8.75 -5.86
C TRP A 19 4.10 9.77 -6.18
N TYR A 20 4.11 10.34 -7.38
CA TYR A 20 3.09 11.28 -7.83
C TYR A 20 1.85 10.60 -8.45
N ASN A 21 1.95 9.30 -8.75
CA ASN A 21 0.89 8.46 -9.30
C ASN A 21 0.01 7.86 -8.18
N ASN A 22 -0.57 8.74 -7.35
CA ASN A 22 -1.53 8.37 -6.32
C ASN A 22 -2.92 8.94 -6.64
N LEU A 23 -3.98 8.36 -6.07
CA LEU A 23 -5.35 8.74 -6.41
C LEU A 23 -5.68 10.15 -5.91
N ARG A 24 -5.06 10.58 -4.80
CA ARG A 24 -5.29 11.92 -4.26
C ARG A 24 -4.88 13.02 -5.24
N ASN A 25 -3.80 12.81 -6.00
CA ASN A 25 -3.30 13.77 -6.99
C ASN A 25 -4.02 13.63 -8.33
N ASN A 26 -4.42 12.41 -8.69
CA ASN A 26 -4.97 12.11 -10.02
C ASN A 26 -6.50 12.13 -10.10
N LEU A 27 -7.21 12.14 -8.97
CA LEU A 27 -8.67 12.15 -8.94
C LEU A 27 -9.23 13.45 -8.35
N PRO A 28 -10.41 13.88 -8.82
CA PRO A 28 -11.18 14.91 -8.13
C PRO A 28 -11.44 14.49 -6.68
N LYS A 29 -11.33 15.43 -5.74
CA LYS A 29 -11.55 15.19 -4.31
C LYS A 29 -12.84 14.42 -4.01
N LYS A 30 -13.94 14.73 -4.70
CA LYS A 30 -15.24 14.06 -4.52
C LYS A 30 -15.16 12.57 -4.84
N VAL A 31 -14.41 12.21 -5.87
CA VAL A 31 -14.20 10.83 -6.29
C VAL A 31 -13.39 10.07 -5.26
N TRP A 32 -12.27 10.67 -4.83
CA TRP A 32 -11.46 10.10 -3.75
C TRP A 32 -12.26 9.93 -2.44
N ASP A 33 -13.12 10.89 -2.12
CA ASP A 33 -13.98 10.84 -0.94
C ASP A 33 -14.99 9.67 -1.02
N THR A 34 -15.50 9.32 -2.20
CA THR A 34 -16.33 8.12 -2.40
C THR A 34 -15.54 6.84 -2.14
N VAL A 35 -14.36 6.71 -2.76
CA VAL A 35 -13.52 5.50 -2.67
C VAL A 35 -13.09 5.23 -1.23
N ARG A 36 -12.60 6.26 -0.52
CA ARG A 36 -12.20 6.09 0.88
C ARG A 36 -13.39 5.77 1.79
N THR A 37 -14.59 6.30 1.51
CA THR A 37 -15.78 6.04 2.32
C THR A 37 -16.25 4.59 2.16
N ASP A 38 -16.19 4.04 0.95
CA ASP A 38 -16.39 2.60 0.73
C ASP A 38 -15.39 1.76 1.54
N ALA A 39 -14.10 2.11 1.49
CA ALA A 39 -13.08 1.42 2.27
C ALA A 39 -13.36 1.45 3.78
N TYR A 40 -13.77 2.60 4.32
CA TYR A 40 -14.13 2.74 5.74
C TYR A 40 -15.39 1.94 6.11
N SER A 41 -16.39 1.91 5.22
CA SER A 41 -17.61 1.12 5.39
C SER A 41 -17.29 -0.38 5.44
N ARG A 42 -16.52 -0.88 4.46
CA ARG A 42 -16.05 -2.28 4.41
C ARG A 42 -15.25 -2.68 5.65
N ALA A 43 -14.47 -1.76 6.19
CA ALA A 43 -13.65 -1.98 7.38
C ALA A 43 -14.46 -2.07 8.69
N ASN A 44 -15.66 -1.49 8.73
CA ASN A 44 -16.58 -1.54 9.86
C ASN A 44 -15.90 -1.22 11.22
N GLY A 45 -15.12 -0.13 11.24
CA GLY A 45 -14.39 0.34 12.43
C GLY A 45 -13.20 -0.53 12.86
N LYS A 46 -12.78 -1.49 12.04
CA LYS A 46 -11.62 -2.36 12.29
C LYS A 46 -10.59 -2.25 11.17
N CYS A 47 -9.31 -2.30 11.51
CA CYS A 47 -8.25 -2.35 10.51
C CYS A 47 -8.42 -3.60 9.62
N MET A 48 -8.46 -3.41 8.30
CA MET A 48 -8.62 -4.52 7.34
C MET A 48 -7.42 -5.48 7.30
N ILE A 49 -6.27 -5.06 7.85
CA ILE A 49 -5.08 -5.91 8.01
C ILE A 49 -5.07 -6.57 9.39
N CYS A 50 -4.82 -5.83 10.47
CA CYS A 50 -4.63 -6.46 11.78
C CYS A 50 -5.93 -6.84 12.50
N GLY A 51 -7.10 -6.39 12.03
CA GLY A 51 -8.41 -6.67 12.63
C GLY A 51 -8.71 -5.89 13.92
N ARG A 52 -7.77 -5.07 14.41
CA ARG A 52 -7.98 -4.27 15.62
C ARG A 52 -8.98 -3.14 15.37
N LYS A 53 -9.86 -2.90 16.34
CA LYS A 53 -10.71 -1.70 16.35
C LYS A 53 -9.83 -0.46 16.40
N ALA A 54 -10.17 0.55 15.63
CA ALA A 54 -9.46 1.82 15.63
C ALA A 54 -10.48 2.96 15.59
N THR A 55 -10.26 3.99 16.39
CA THR A 55 -11.07 5.22 16.38
C THR A 55 -10.86 6.02 15.10
N ARG A 56 -9.65 5.94 14.53
CA ARG A 56 -9.30 6.52 13.24
C ARG A 56 -8.69 5.46 12.33
N LEU A 57 -9.28 5.31 11.16
CA LEU A 57 -8.73 4.52 10.05
C LEU A 57 -8.17 5.46 8.99
N GLU A 58 -7.17 4.97 8.28
CA GLU A 58 -6.47 5.65 7.20
C GLU A 58 -6.67 4.83 5.92
N ALA A 59 -7.07 5.47 4.82
CA ALA A 59 -7.20 4.81 3.54
C ALA A 59 -5.82 4.59 2.92
N HIS A 60 -5.54 3.34 2.56
CA HIS A 60 -4.29 2.91 1.94
C HIS A 60 -4.56 2.31 0.56
N GLU A 61 -3.82 2.78 -0.44
CA GLU A 61 -3.89 2.32 -1.83
C GLU A 61 -2.99 1.09 -2.00
N ARG A 62 -3.57 -0.03 -2.42
CA ARG A 62 -2.81 -1.25 -2.72
C ARG A 62 -2.49 -1.30 -4.19
N TRP A 63 -1.20 -1.33 -4.49
CA TRP A 63 -0.66 -1.33 -5.84
C TRP A 63 -0.05 -2.68 -6.20
N SER A 64 -0.30 -3.15 -7.41
CA SER A 64 0.49 -4.18 -8.08
C SER A 64 1.36 -3.54 -9.17
N TYR A 65 2.41 -4.24 -9.56
CA TYR A 65 3.41 -3.75 -10.51
C TYR A 65 3.70 -4.86 -11.53
N ASP A 66 3.40 -4.58 -12.79
CA ASP A 66 3.82 -5.39 -13.93
C ASP A 66 5.10 -4.77 -14.50
N GLU A 67 6.25 -5.35 -14.16
CA GLU A 67 7.56 -4.83 -14.58
C GLU A 67 7.87 -5.10 -16.05
N GLU A 68 7.25 -6.11 -16.67
CA GLU A 68 7.45 -6.41 -18.10
C GLU A 68 6.74 -5.37 -18.97
N ARG A 69 5.56 -4.93 -18.53
CA ARG A 69 4.77 -3.89 -19.22
C ARG A 69 5.00 -2.50 -18.65
N ALA A 70 5.77 -2.39 -17.57
CA ALA A 70 5.95 -1.17 -16.79
C ALA A 70 4.61 -0.53 -16.36
N ILE A 71 3.67 -1.32 -15.81
CA ILE A 71 2.36 -0.82 -15.37
C ILE A 71 2.25 -0.88 -13.85
N GLN A 72 1.95 0.26 -13.23
CA GLN A 72 1.47 0.35 -11.85
C GLN A 72 -0.06 0.26 -11.87
N LYS A 73 -0.61 -0.74 -11.19
CA LYS A 73 -2.06 -0.99 -11.18
C LYS A 73 -2.66 -0.89 -9.79
N LEU A 74 -3.75 -0.14 -9.67
CA LEU A 74 -4.55 -0.06 -8.45
C LEU A 74 -5.37 -1.35 -8.29
N GLU A 75 -5.13 -2.07 -7.20
CA GLU A 75 -5.85 -3.32 -6.92
C GLU A 75 -7.00 -3.11 -5.92
N ASP A 76 -6.77 -2.30 -4.89
CA ASP A 76 -7.79 -1.99 -3.88
C ASP A 76 -7.44 -0.71 -3.12
N VAL A 77 -8.43 -0.14 -2.43
CA VAL A 77 -8.23 0.87 -1.40
C VAL A 77 -8.79 0.32 -0.10
N ILE A 78 -7.93 0.06 0.88
CA ILE A 78 -8.31 -0.54 2.15
C ILE A 78 -8.21 0.47 3.29
N ALA A 79 -8.96 0.25 4.36
CA ALA A 79 -8.84 1.07 5.56
C ALA A 79 -8.01 0.36 6.63
N VAL A 80 -6.94 1.00 7.07
CA VAL A 80 -5.97 0.46 8.01
C VAL A 80 -5.82 1.34 9.23
N CYS A 81 -5.40 0.77 10.37
CA CYS A 81 -5.02 1.59 11.51
C CYS A 81 -3.65 2.22 11.28
N HIS A 82 -3.38 3.31 11.98
CA HIS A 82 -2.12 4.05 11.89
C HIS A 82 -0.89 3.14 12.05
N ALA A 83 -0.89 2.23 13.02
CA ALA A 83 0.23 1.31 13.23
C ALA A 83 0.50 0.41 12.00
N CYS A 84 -0.54 -0.14 11.36
CA CYS A 84 -0.36 -0.90 10.12
C CYS A 84 0.16 0.00 9.00
N HIS A 85 -0.39 1.21 8.89
CA HIS A 85 0.00 2.15 7.85
C HIS A 85 1.46 2.59 7.97
N SER A 86 1.97 2.78 9.19
CA SER A 86 3.39 3.07 9.44
C SER A 86 4.31 1.92 9.03
N VAL A 87 3.85 0.67 9.13
CA VAL A 87 4.61 -0.50 8.65
C VAL A 87 4.58 -0.58 7.13
N ILE A 88 3.42 -0.38 6.51
CA ILE A 88 3.27 -0.35 5.04
C ILE A 88 4.23 0.68 4.43
N HIS A 89 4.28 1.89 5.01
CA HIS A 89 5.18 2.98 4.62
C HIS A 89 6.43 3.05 5.50
N ILE A 90 7.14 1.91 5.64
CA ILE A 90 8.30 1.81 6.52
C ILE A 90 9.39 2.85 6.22
N GLY A 91 9.62 3.19 4.95
CA GLY A 91 10.63 4.19 4.58
C GLY A 91 10.36 5.57 5.19
N ARG A 92 9.10 6.03 5.20
CA ARG A 92 8.71 7.27 5.88
C ARG A 92 8.86 7.15 7.39
N THR A 93 8.45 6.02 7.95
CA THR A 93 8.51 5.76 9.40
C THR A 93 9.94 5.74 9.93
N GLN A 94 10.88 5.20 9.15
CA GLN A 94 12.31 5.23 9.44
C GLN A 94 12.87 6.65 9.49
N LEU A 95 12.50 7.51 8.53
CA LEU A 95 12.90 8.93 8.54
C LEU A 95 12.39 9.70 9.75
N LEU A 96 11.27 9.26 10.34
CA LEU A 96 10.70 9.84 11.57
C LEU A 96 11.32 9.25 12.85
N GLY A 97 12.24 8.29 12.75
CA GLY A 97 12.84 7.62 13.90
C GLY A 97 11.89 6.67 14.64
N GLU A 98 10.82 6.21 13.99
CA GLU A 98 9.78 5.37 14.61
C GLU A 98 9.83 3.89 14.20
N GLU A 99 10.95 3.44 13.62
CA GLU A 99 11.11 2.07 13.12
C GLU A 99 10.83 1.01 14.19
N GLU A 100 11.33 1.19 15.42
CA GLU A 100 11.15 0.21 16.49
C GLU A 100 9.66 -0.08 16.79
N LYS A 101 8.79 0.94 16.70
CA LYS A 101 7.35 0.77 16.90
C LYS A 101 6.73 -0.01 15.73
N ALA A 102 7.16 0.29 14.50
CA ALA A 102 6.69 -0.41 13.31
C ALA A 102 7.13 -1.86 13.29
N GLU A 103 8.39 -2.14 13.63
CA GLU A 103 8.95 -3.48 13.79
C GLU A 103 8.13 -4.31 14.78
N LYS A 104 7.96 -3.82 16.02
CA LYS A 104 7.15 -4.50 17.04
C LYS A 104 5.74 -4.78 16.54
N HIS A 105 5.17 -3.85 15.78
CA HIS A 105 3.84 -4.03 15.22
C HIS A 105 3.79 -5.07 14.09
N PHE A 106 4.78 -5.08 13.19
CA PHE A 106 4.92 -6.09 12.14
C PHE A 106 5.00 -7.49 12.75
N CYS A 107 5.91 -7.69 13.71
CA CYS A 107 6.10 -8.96 14.39
C CYS A 107 4.83 -9.42 15.11
N TYR A 108 4.13 -8.51 15.78
CA TYR A 108 2.85 -8.81 16.43
C TYR A 108 1.76 -9.28 15.45
N VAL A 109 1.57 -8.57 14.33
CA VAL A 109 0.50 -8.89 13.37
C VAL A 109 0.79 -10.19 12.62
N ASN A 110 2.06 -10.39 12.26
CA ASN A 110 2.50 -11.54 11.48
C ASN A 110 2.87 -12.75 12.33
N LYS A 111 2.95 -12.60 13.66
CA LYS A 111 3.42 -13.63 14.60
C LYS A 111 4.82 -14.16 14.22
N CYS A 112 5.73 -13.25 13.88
CA CYS A 112 7.08 -13.58 13.42
C CYS A 112 8.15 -12.95 14.33
N SER A 113 9.39 -13.36 14.11
CA SER A 113 10.54 -12.85 14.86
C SER A 113 11.10 -11.55 14.26
N TYR A 114 11.99 -10.88 15.01
CA TYR A 114 12.77 -9.76 14.49
C TYR A 114 13.64 -10.16 13.27
N ALA A 115 14.20 -11.37 13.26
CA ALA A 115 14.97 -11.86 12.13
C ALA A 115 14.10 -11.95 10.85
N ASP A 116 12.85 -12.36 10.99
CA ASP A 116 11.87 -12.40 9.90
C ASP A 116 11.53 -11.00 9.40
N TYR A 117 11.33 -10.04 10.31
CA TYR A 117 11.15 -8.62 9.96
C TYR A 117 12.33 -8.09 9.13
N ARG A 118 13.57 -8.32 9.57
CA ARG A 118 14.77 -7.87 8.84
C ARG A 118 14.89 -8.53 7.47
N LYS A 119 14.59 -9.82 7.38
CA LYS A 119 14.55 -10.55 6.09
C LYS A 119 13.49 -9.99 5.16
N ALA A 120 12.28 -9.74 5.66
CA ALA A 120 11.18 -9.17 4.90
C ALA A 120 11.50 -7.73 4.41
N LEU A 121 12.12 -6.92 5.27
CA LEU A 121 12.54 -5.57 4.92
C LEU A 121 13.65 -5.59 3.85
N GLY A 122 14.60 -6.52 3.96
CA GLY A 122 15.63 -6.75 2.95
C GLY A 122 15.02 -7.07 1.58
N LYS A 123 14.09 -8.05 1.53
CA LYS A 123 13.34 -8.40 0.31
C LYS A 123 12.58 -7.20 -0.26
N ALA A 124 11.89 -6.43 0.58
CA ALA A 124 11.14 -5.26 0.15
C ALA A 124 12.05 -4.18 -0.47
N ASN A 125 13.21 -3.94 0.12
CA ASN A 125 14.22 -3.02 -0.43
C ASN A 125 14.82 -3.51 -1.75
N GLU A 126 15.04 -4.82 -1.91
CA GLU A 126 15.47 -5.40 -3.18
C GLU A 126 14.43 -5.21 -4.28
N VAL A 127 13.15 -5.45 -3.97
CA VAL A 127 12.04 -5.19 -4.89
C VAL A 127 11.95 -3.70 -5.25
N HIS A 128 12.07 -2.81 -4.27
CA HIS A 128 12.07 -1.36 -4.51
C HIS A 128 13.22 -0.93 -5.42
N ARG A 129 14.46 -1.37 -5.15
CA ARG A 129 15.62 -1.11 -6.03
C ARG A 129 15.40 -1.61 -7.44
N ARG A 130 14.87 -2.82 -7.59
CA ARG A 130 14.60 -3.43 -8.90
C ARG A 130 13.54 -2.64 -9.68
N ARG A 131 12.44 -2.24 -9.03
CA ARG A 131 11.38 -1.45 -9.67
C ARG A 131 11.81 -0.03 -10.02
N ASN A 132 12.77 0.53 -9.30
CA ASN A 132 13.38 1.82 -9.64
C ASN A 132 14.29 1.77 -10.88
N LEU A 133 14.57 0.59 -11.46
CA LEU A 133 15.23 0.47 -12.75
C LEU A 133 14.29 0.74 -13.94
N VAL A 134 12.98 0.68 -13.70
CA VAL A 134 11.96 1.00 -14.71
C VAL A 134 11.85 2.53 -14.82
N PRO A 135 12.13 3.12 -15.98
CA PRO A 135 12.26 4.58 -16.11
C PRO A 135 10.91 5.30 -16.02
N GLU A 136 9.84 4.67 -16.51
CA GLU A 136 8.50 5.24 -16.53
C GLU A 136 7.48 4.13 -16.29
N TRP A 137 6.42 4.45 -15.52
CA TRP A 137 5.36 3.52 -15.19
C TRP A 137 4.04 4.03 -15.76
N GLY A 138 3.41 3.23 -16.61
CA GLY A 138 2.01 3.41 -16.99
C GLY A 138 1.11 3.27 -15.77
N PHE A 139 -0.05 3.92 -15.82
CA PHE A 139 -0.95 4.06 -14.67
C PHE A 139 -2.31 3.44 -14.96
N ASP A 140 -2.58 2.29 -14.35
CA ASP A 140 -3.85 1.56 -14.47
C ASP A 140 -4.68 1.73 -13.18
N VAL A 141 -5.78 2.48 -13.30
CA VAL A 141 -6.76 2.69 -12.23
C VAL A 141 -8.13 2.14 -12.59
N SER A 142 -8.20 1.13 -13.47
CA SER A 142 -9.44 0.44 -13.86
C SER A 142 -10.28 -0.06 -12.69
N PHE A 143 -9.67 -0.31 -11.52
CA PHE A 143 -10.40 -0.57 -10.27
C PHE A 143 -11.48 0.47 -9.95
N LEU A 144 -11.28 1.73 -10.36
CA LEU A 144 -12.21 2.82 -10.11
C LEU A 144 -13.50 2.72 -10.93
N GLU A 145 -13.52 1.94 -12.02
CA GLU A 145 -14.71 1.75 -12.86
C GLU A 145 -15.89 1.19 -12.07
N LYS A 146 -15.62 0.41 -11.01
CA LYS A 146 -16.66 -0.10 -10.10
C LYS A 146 -17.45 1.01 -9.39
N TYR A 147 -16.90 2.22 -9.30
CA TYR A 147 -17.56 3.40 -8.76
C TYR A 147 -18.15 4.30 -9.86
N GLY A 148 -18.25 3.80 -11.10
CA GLY A 148 -18.78 4.54 -12.25
C GLY A 148 -17.81 5.57 -12.84
N ILE A 149 -16.53 5.48 -12.53
CA ILE A 149 -15.49 6.41 -13.01
C ILE A 149 -14.89 5.81 -14.28
N LYS A 150 -15.03 6.46 -15.43
CA LYS A 150 -14.34 6.04 -16.64
C LYS A 150 -12.84 6.29 -16.47
N THR A 151 -12.04 5.23 -16.55
CA THR A 151 -10.58 5.32 -16.49
C THR A 151 -10.00 4.79 -17.79
N GLY A 152 -9.08 5.54 -18.41
CA GLY A 152 -8.22 5.02 -19.46
C GLY A 152 -6.89 4.60 -18.86
N VAL A 153 -6.22 3.62 -19.47
CA VAL A 153 -4.80 3.36 -19.16
C VAL A 153 -4.02 4.52 -19.78
N SER A 154 -3.37 5.32 -18.94
CA SER A 154 -2.43 6.34 -19.38
C SER A 154 -1.08 5.66 -19.60
N ASN A 155 -0.60 5.66 -20.84
CA ASN A 155 0.79 5.38 -21.16
C ASN A 155 1.62 6.65 -21.06
#